data_AF-A0A954RP31-F1
#
_entry.id   AF-A0A954RP31-F1
#
_cell.length_a   1.000
_cell.length_b   1.000
_cell.length_c   1.000
_cell.angle_alpha   90.00
_cell.angle_beta   90.00
_cell.angle_gamma   90.00
#
_symmetry.space_group_name_H-M   'P 1'
#
loop_
_entity.id
_entity.type
_entity.pdbx_description
1 polymer ?
#
loop_
_entity_poly.entity_id
_entity_poly.type
_entity_poly.pdbx_seq_one_letter_code
_entity_poly.pdbx_strand_id
1 'polypeptide(L)'
;MKTFPGIGPKYARNIMMDVYHEDFRDSIAIDVRIKAVTKALGLTFASYDEHEHFFLGVAADAGLNGWELDRLLFNFRGEIETRLQDRGVRTLLKEGGQHCSA
;
A
#
# COMPACT_ATOMS: atom_id res chain seq x y z
N MET A 1 14.58 -16.27 8.52
CA MET A 1 15.18 -14.91 8.47
C MET A 1 14.99 -14.09 9.74
N LYS A 2 13.85 -14.17 10.45
CA LYS A 2 13.60 -13.41 11.71
C LYS A 2 14.51 -13.82 12.90
N THR A 3 15.37 -14.83 12.72
CA THR A 3 16.29 -15.36 13.73
C THR A 3 17.60 -14.58 13.83
N PHE A 4 17.87 -13.67 12.89
CA PHE A 4 19.07 -12.83 12.93
C PHE A 4 18.81 -11.53 13.69
N PRO A 5 19.67 -11.16 14.67
CA PRO A 5 19.56 -9.90 15.39
C PRO A 5 19.54 -8.71 14.42
N GLY A 6 18.53 -7.84 14.54
CA GLY A 6 18.35 -6.68 13.67
C GLY A 6 17.47 -6.90 12.42
N ILE A 7 17.04 -8.14 12.13
CA ILE A 7 16.13 -8.43 11.02
C ILE A 7 14.68 -8.51 11.51
N GLY A 8 14.00 -7.36 11.51
CA GLY A 8 12.55 -7.28 11.70
C GLY A 8 11.75 -7.75 10.47
N PRO A 9 10.40 -7.87 10.58
CA PRO A 9 9.53 -8.34 9.49
C PRO A 9 9.74 -7.61 8.16
N LYS A 10 9.90 -6.29 8.20
CA LYS A 10 10.22 -5.46 7.02
C LYS A 10 11.50 -5.92 6.31
N TYR A 11 12.62 -6.04 7.04
CA TYR A 11 13.90 -6.37 6.44
C TYR A 11 13.94 -7.82 5.93
N ALA A 12 13.22 -8.72 6.60
CA ALA A 12 13.05 -10.10 6.12
C ALA A 12 12.33 -10.16 4.77
N ARG A 13 11.35 -9.28 4.51
CA ARG A 13 10.67 -9.18 3.21
C ARG A 13 11.50 -8.45 2.17
N ASN A 14 11.98 -7.24 2.48
CA ASN A 14 12.73 -6.39 1.53
C ASN A 14 13.92 -7.12 0.90
N ILE A 15 14.76 -7.77 1.71
CA ILE A 15 15.97 -8.45 1.19
C ILE A 15 15.59 -9.52 0.16
N MET A 16 14.56 -10.31 0.47
CA MET A 16 14.12 -11.41 -0.39
C MET A 16 13.33 -10.93 -1.61
N MET A 17 12.61 -9.82 -1.48
CA MET A 17 11.94 -9.14 -2.59
C MET A 17 12.93 -8.46 -3.54
N ASP A 18 14.06 -7.92 -3.04
CA ASP A 18 15.08 -7.27 -3.87
C ASP A 18 15.84 -8.28 -4.75
N VAL A 19 16.01 -9.52 -4.29
CA VAL A 19 16.59 -10.61 -5.09
C VAL A 19 15.53 -11.37 -5.92
N TYR A 20 14.27 -10.89 -5.94
CA TYR A 20 13.15 -11.52 -6.63
C TYR A 20 12.98 -13.02 -6.31
N HIS A 21 13.14 -13.38 -5.05
CA HIS A 21 13.00 -14.77 -4.60
C HIS A 21 11.56 -15.26 -4.76
N GLU A 22 11.38 -16.50 -5.25
CA GLU A 22 10.07 -17.08 -5.56
C GLU A 22 9.09 -17.07 -4.38
N ASP A 23 9.55 -17.47 -3.19
CA ASP A 23 8.76 -17.47 -1.95
C ASP A 23 8.25 -16.09 -1.47
N PHE A 24 8.72 -15.01 -2.09
CA PHE A 24 8.41 -13.64 -1.68
C PHE A 24 7.72 -12.83 -2.78
N ARG A 25 7.30 -13.50 -3.86
CA ARG A 25 6.49 -12.87 -4.93
C ARG A 25 5.10 -12.47 -4.42
N ASP A 26 4.53 -13.28 -3.52
CA ASP A 26 3.27 -13.02 -2.82
C ASP A 26 3.52 -12.41 -1.43
N SER A 27 4.38 -11.40 -1.36
CA SER A 27 4.64 -10.65 -0.14
C SER A 27 4.81 -9.18 -0.44
N ILE A 28 4.52 -8.32 0.54
CA ILE A 28 4.77 -6.89 0.45
C ILE A 28 5.42 -6.37 1.72
N ALA A 29 6.47 -5.58 1.56
CA ALA A 29 7.20 -5.02 2.69
C ALA A 29 6.54 -3.73 3.16
N ILE A 30 6.05 -3.71 4.40
CA ILE A 30 5.45 -2.52 5.00
C ILE A 30 6.55 -1.57 5.47
N ASP A 31 7.07 -0.78 4.53
CA ASP A 31 8.05 0.26 4.78
C ASP A 31 7.42 1.67 4.88
N VAL A 32 8.24 2.71 4.93
CA VAL A 32 7.78 4.09 5.05
C VAL A 32 6.98 4.57 3.84
N ARG A 33 7.19 4.01 2.65
CA ARG A 33 6.48 4.35 1.41
C ARG A 33 5.06 3.77 1.45
N ILE A 34 4.94 2.48 1.76
CA ILE A 34 3.62 1.83 1.92
C ILE A 34 2.83 2.49 3.05
N LYS A 35 3.50 2.85 4.17
CA LYS A 35 2.86 3.61 5.25
C LYS A 35 2.40 5.00 4.80
N ALA A 36 3.12 5.69 3.93
CA ALA A 36 2.69 6.97 3.38
C ALA A 36 1.42 6.83 2.51
N VAL A 37 1.37 5.82 1.63
CA VAL A 37 0.18 5.50 0.83
C VAL A 37 -1.02 5.18 1.74
N THR A 38 -0.80 4.37 2.76
CA THR A 38 -1.82 4.00 3.76
C THR A 38 -2.40 5.23 4.47
N LYS A 39 -1.51 6.14 4.89
CA LYS A 39 -1.90 7.40 5.50
C LYS A 39 -2.69 8.29 4.54
N ALA A 40 -2.29 8.37 3.27
CA ALA A 40 -3.01 9.12 2.25
C ALA A 40 -4.41 8.56 1.96
N LEU A 41 -4.59 7.24 2.12
CA LEU A 41 -5.88 6.57 2.05
C LEU A 41 -6.74 6.75 3.32
N GLY A 42 -6.20 7.34 4.38
CA GLY A 42 -6.90 7.47 5.67
C GLY A 42 -7.07 6.15 6.43
N LEU A 43 -6.25 5.15 6.12
CA LEU A 43 -6.33 3.81 6.71
C LEU A 43 -5.38 3.67 7.90
N THR A 44 -5.76 2.83 8.86
CA THR A 44 -4.92 2.40 9.97
C THR A 44 -5.08 0.89 10.16
N PHE A 45 -4.02 0.24 10.65
CA PHE A 45 -3.98 -1.21 10.86
C PHE A 45 -3.43 -1.52 12.24
N ALA A 46 -3.96 -2.56 12.89
CA ALA A 46 -3.55 -2.94 14.25
C ALA A 46 -2.23 -3.72 14.26
N SER A 47 -1.88 -4.37 13.14
CA SER A 47 -0.66 -5.19 13.03
C SER A 47 -0.01 -5.09 11.65
N TYR A 48 1.25 -5.54 11.57
CA TYR A 48 1.98 -5.67 10.31
C TYR A 48 1.26 -6.64 9.36
N ASP A 49 0.80 -7.78 9.87
CA ASP A 49 0.21 -8.85 9.07
C ASP A 49 -1.13 -8.43 8.47
N GLU A 50 -1.93 -7.67 9.21
CA GLU A 50 -3.18 -7.06 8.72
C GLU A 50 -2.90 -6.03 7.62
N HIS A 51 -1.87 -5.21 7.81
CA HIS A 51 -1.43 -4.23 6.82
C HIS A 51 -0.92 -4.92 5.54
N GLU A 52 -0.13 -5.98 5.67
CA GLU A 52 0.33 -6.81 4.54
C GLU A 52 -0.84 -7.46 3.81
N HIS A 53 -1.79 -8.07 4.53
CA HIS A 53 -2.98 -8.70 3.94
C HIS A 53 -3.84 -7.72 3.15
N PHE A 54 -4.03 -6.50 3.63
CA PHE A 54 -4.78 -5.48 2.90
C PHE A 54 -4.18 -5.24 1.51
N PHE A 55 -2.87 -5.02 1.43
CA PHE A 55 -2.22 -4.77 0.14
C PHE A 55 -2.14 -6.01 -0.75
N LEU A 56 -2.05 -7.21 -0.18
CA LEU A 56 -2.17 -8.44 -0.96
C LEU A 56 -3.58 -8.60 -1.56
N GLY A 57 -4.64 -8.19 -0.84
CA GLY A 57 -5.99 -8.10 -1.38
C GLY A 57 -6.07 -7.11 -2.55
N VAL A 58 -5.50 -5.91 -2.40
CA VAL A 58 -5.42 -4.91 -3.48
C VAL A 58 -4.65 -5.44 -4.70
N ALA A 59 -3.57 -6.21 -4.47
CA ALA A 59 -2.80 -6.82 -5.55
C ALA A 59 -3.67 -7.84 -6.31
N ALA A 60 -4.37 -8.72 -5.59
CA ALA A 60 -5.27 -9.71 -6.17
C ALA A 60 -6.40 -9.06 -6.98
N ASP A 61 -7.04 -8.01 -6.45
CA ASP A 61 -8.08 -7.25 -7.15
C ASP A 61 -7.56 -6.58 -8.43
N ALA A 62 -6.26 -6.23 -8.47
CA ALA A 62 -5.60 -5.66 -9.63
C ALA A 62 -5.01 -6.70 -10.59
N GLY A 63 -5.11 -8.01 -10.28
CA GLY A 63 -4.49 -9.08 -11.06
C GLY A 63 -2.96 -9.10 -10.98
N LEU A 64 -2.40 -8.59 -9.88
CA LEU A 64 -0.97 -8.53 -9.59
C LEU A 64 -0.63 -9.42 -8.38
N ASN A 65 0.63 -9.83 -8.26
CA ASN A 65 1.17 -10.34 -7.00
C ASN A 65 1.68 -9.20 -6.09
N GLY A 66 2.01 -9.54 -4.84
CA GLY A 66 2.45 -8.58 -3.83
C GLY A 66 3.72 -7.80 -4.23
N TRP A 67 4.66 -8.48 -4.89
CA TRP A 67 5.89 -7.87 -5.38
C TRP A 67 5.64 -6.88 -6.52
N GLU A 68 4.80 -7.25 -7.48
CA GLU A 68 4.42 -6.39 -8.62
C GLU A 68 3.71 -5.14 -8.13
N LEU A 69 2.81 -5.27 -7.16
CA LEU A 69 2.17 -4.12 -6.53
C LEU A 69 3.20 -3.22 -5.84
N ASP A 70 4.14 -3.76 -5.05
CA ASP A 70 5.21 -2.96 -4.43
C ASP A 70 6.00 -2.16 -5.47
N ARG A 71 6.43 -2.81 -6.56
CA ARG A 71 7.19 -2.14 -7.63
C ARG A 71 6.35 -1.11 -8.38
N LEU A 72 5.06 -1.35 -8.57
CA LEU A 72 4.14 -0.37 -9.16
C LEU A 72 3.99 0.85 -8.25
N LEU A 73 3.72 0.63 -6.95
CA LEU A 73 3.58 1.71 -5.97
C LEU A 73 4.88 2.52 -5.85
N PHE A 74 6.03 1.87 -5.97
CA PHE A 74 7.33 2.54 -5.95
C PHE A 74 7.56 3.39 -7.20
N ASN A 75 7.38 2.81 -8.39
CA ASN A 75 7.72 3.48 -9.65
C ASN A 75 6.76 4.62 -10.00
N PHE A 76 5.48 4.51 -9.62
CA PHE A 76 4.42 5.46 -9.98
C PHE A 76 3.92 6.28 -8.78
N ARG A 77 4.74 6.41 -7.73
CA ARG A 77 4.35 7.05 -6.47
C ARG A 77 3.69 8.43 -6.65
N GLY A 78 4.28 9.29 -7.48
CA GLY A 78 3.76 10.65 -7.70
C GLY A 78 2.35 10.64 -8.32
N GLU A 79 2.13 9.79 -9.33
CA GLU A 79 0.81 9.67 -9.96
C GLU A 79 -0.25 9.12 -9.01
N ILE A 80 0.13 8.17 -8.16
CA ILE A 80 -0.75 7.59 -7.15
C ILE A 80 -1.15 8.67 -6.15
N GLU A 81 -0.18 9.41 -5.61
CA GLU A 81 -0.44 10.49 -4.66
C GLU A 81 -1.38 11.56 -5.25
N THR A 82 -1.14 11.99 -6.50
CA THR A 82 -2.03 12.93 -7.20
C THR A 82 -3.45 12.38 -7.34
N ARG A 83 -3.61 11.13 -7.79
CA ARG A 83 -4.95 10.52 -7.97
C ARG A 83 -5.69 10.32 -6.65
N LEU A 84 -4.98 10.05 -5.55
CA LEU A 84 -5.58 9.94 -4.22
C LEU A 84 -6.09 11.31 -3.74
N GLN A 85 -5.33 12.37 -3.96
CA GLN A 85 -5.74 13.75 -3.64
C GLN A 85 -6.94 14.20 -4.48
N ASP A 86 -6.94 13.92 -5.78
CA ASP A 86 -8.05 14.25 -6.68
C ASP A 86 -9.37 13.57 -6.29
N ARG A 87 -9.30 12.32 -5.81
CA ARG A 87 -10.47 11.61 -5.29
C ARG A 87 -10.98 12.22 -3.98
N GLY A 88 -10.08 12.60 -3.07
CA GLY A 88 -10.45 13.32 -1.84
C GLY A 88 -11.21 14.63 -2.14
N VAL A 89 -10.74 15.39 -3.11
CA VAL A 89 -11.41 16.64 -3.56
C VAL A 89 -12.78 16.36 -4.18
N ARG A 90 -12.91 15.33 -5.02
CA ARG A 90 -14.20 14.95 -5.63
C ARG A 90 -15.22 14.44 -4.61
N THR A 91 -14.81 13.73 -3.57
CA THR A 91 -15.70 13.28 -2.49
C THR A 91 -16.21 14.47 -1.68
N LEU A 92 -15.34 15.42 -1.32
CA LEU A 92 -15.73 16.64 -0.60
C LEU A 92 -16.71 17.53 -1.41
N LEU A 93 -16.52 17.64 -2.73
CA LEU A 93 -17.42 18.39 -3.60
C LEU A 93 -18.80 17.73 -3.76
N LYS A 94 -18.89 16.40 -3.64
CA LYS A 94 -20.18 15.68 -3.68
C LYS A 94 -20.97 15.83 -2.38
N GLU A 95 -20.29 15.91 -1.23
CA GLU A 95 -20.94 16.07 0.08
C GLU A 95 -21.37 17.52 0.36
N GLY A 96 -20.73 18.52 -0.26
CA GLY A 96 -21.12 19.93 -0.15
C GLY A 96 -22.27 20.37 -1.08
N GLY A 97 -22.82 19.48 -1.91
CA GLY A 97 -23.78 19.81 -2.97
C GLY A 97 -25.26 19.55 -2.69
N GLN A 98 -25.61 19.04 -1.50
CA GLN A 98 -27.02 18.76 -1.13
C GLN A 98 -27.51 19.67 0.01
N HIS A 99 -27.66 20.97 -0.27
CA HIS A 99 -28.73 21.80 0.31
C HIS A 99 -28.73 23.18 -0.34
N CYS A 100 -29.36 23.27 -1.51
CA CYS A 100 -30.05 24.48 -1.95
C CYS A 100 -31.10 24.05 -2.97
N SER A 101 -32.34 23.92 -2.50
CA SER A 101 -33.50 23.76 -3.37
C SER A 101 -34.57 24.74 -2.91
N ALA A 102 -34.82 25.69 -3.81
CA ALA A 102 -35.97 26.57 -4.00
C ALA A 102 -36.45 27.43 -2.80
#